data_AF-A0A661WHD5-F1
#
_entry.id   AF-A0A661WHD5-F1
#
_cell.length_a   1.000
_cell.length_b   1.000
_cell.length_c   1.000
_cell.angle_alpha   90.00
_cell.angle_beta   90.00
_cell.angle_gamma   90.00
#
_symmetry.space_group_name_H-M   'P 1'
#
loop_
_entity.id
_entity.type
_entity.pdbx_description
1 polymer ?
#
loop_
_entity_poly.entity_id
_entity_poly.type
_entity_poly.pdbx_seq_one_letter_code
_entity_poly.pdbx_strand_id
1 'polypeptide(L)' 'EAFPGIDEFNATKAALDLAETEGLDLSTISGSGAGGRITLKDVRKAIKNR' A
#
# COMPACT_ATOMS: atom_id res chain seq x y z
N GLU A 1 -5.01 6.65 19.97
CA GLU A 1 -4.52 7.48 18.86
C GLU A 1 -5.22 6.99 17.60
N ALA A 2 -5.93 7.85 16.87
CA ALA A 2 -6.73 7.45 15.72
C ALA A 2 -5.80 7.21 14.53
N PHE A 3 -5.82 6.01 13.97
CA PHE A 3 -5.16 5.71 12.70
C PHE A 3 -5.76 6.64 11.63
N PRO A 4 -4.97 7.49 10.96
CA PRO A 4 -5.49 8.35 9.91
C PRO A 4 -6.16 7.48 8.84
N GLY A 5 -7.35 7.90 8.43
CA GLY A 5 -8.21 7.15 7.51
C GLY A 5 -7.48 6.81 6.22
N ILE A 6 -7.71 5.57 5.76
CA ILE A 6 -7.22 4.93 4.52
C ILE A 6 -7.68 5.61 3.22
N ASP A 7 -8.06 6.89 3.26
CA ASP A 7 -8.65 7.64 2.14
C ASP A 7 -7.57 8.32 1.25
N GLU A 8 -6.33 8.44 1.72
CA GLU A 8 -5.25 9.14 0.98
C GLU A 8 -4.33 8.23 0.14
N PHE A 9 -4.46 6.91 0.23
CA PHE A 9 -3.59 6.01 -0.53
C PHE A 9 -4.06 5.85 -1.95
N ASN A 10 -3.35 6.52 -2.86
CA ASN A 10 -3.50 6.37 -4.30
C ASN A 10 -2.99 4.99 -4.77
N ALA A 11 -3.64 3.91 -4.34
CA ALA A 11 -3.25 2.54 -4.59
C ALA A 11 -4.12 1.88 -5.66
N THR A 12 -3.53 0.97 -6.42
CA THR A 12 -4.31 0.12 -7.34
C THR A 12 -5.12 -0.91 -6.55
N LYS A 13 -6.29 -1.32 -7.05
CA LYS A 13 -7.17 -2.29 -6.36
C LYS A 13 -6.46 -3.59 -5.99
N ALA A 14 -5.55 -4.08 -6.84
CA ALA A 14 -4.75 -5.25 -6.57
C ALA A 14 -3.72 -5.04 -5.43
N ALA A 15 -3.21 -3.82 -5.27
CA ALA A 15 -2.32 -3.45 -4.17
C ALA A 15 -3.06 -3.42 -2.83
N LEU A 16 -4.28 -2.87 -2.82
CA LEU A 16 -5.19 -2.89 -1.67
C LEU A 16 -5.52 -4.31 -1.23
N ASP A 17 -6.00 -5.14 -2.14
CA ASP A 17 -6.39 -6.53 -1.85
C ASP A 17 -5.24 -7.36 -1.26
N LEU A 18 -4.03 -7.21 -1.82
CA LEU A 18 -2.82 -7.85 -1.31
C LEU A 18 -2.43 -7.30 0.07
N ALA A 19 -2.54 -5.99 0.27
CA ALA A 19 -2.19 -5.38 1.53
C ALA A 19 -3.17 -5.78 2.64
N GLU A 20 -4.48 -5.81 2.37
CA GLU A 20 -5.48 -6.28 3.33
C GLU A 20 -5.30 -7.76 3.68
N THR A 21 -5.04 -8.61 2.68
CA THR A 21 -4.81 -10.04 2.89
C THR A 21 -3.59 -10.30 3.77
N GLU A 22 -2.52 -9.54 3.57
CA GLU A 22 -1.26 -9.71 4.28
C GLU A 22 -1.16 -8.86 5.55
N GLY A 23 -2.18 -8.02 5.83
CA GLY A 23 -2.19 -7.07 6.94
C GLY A 23 -1.11 -5.98 6.82
N LEU A 24 -0.79 -5.58 5.59
CA LEU A 24 0.15 -4.50 5.30
C LEU A 24 -0.53 -3.15 5.36
N ASP A 25 0.22 -2.21 5.93
CA ASP A 25 -0.20 -0.83 6.01
C ASP A 25 0.27 -0.05 4.78
N LEU A 26 -0.67 0.27 3.88
CA LEU A 26 -0.40 1.07 2.67
C LEU A 26 0.13 2.46 3.01
N SER A 27 -0.10 2.97 4.23
CA SER A 27 0.44 4.26 4.67
C SER A 27 1.93 4.28 4.85
N THR A 28 2.51 3.11 5.09
CA THR A 28 3.96 2.96 5.18
C THR A 28 4.60 2.65 3.83
N ILE A 29 3.79 2.42 2.78
CA ILE A 29 4.24 1.97 1.48
C ILE A 29 4.35 3.16 0.53
N SER A 30 5.59 3.49 0.16
CA SER A 30 5.84 4.49 -0.86
C SER A 30 5.55 3.90 -2.25
N GLY A 31 4.54 4.45 -2.93
CA GLY A 31 4.15 4.01 -4.26
C GLY A 31 5.08 4.54 -5.33
N SER A 32 5.78 3.64 -6.03
CA SER A 32 6.67 4.02 -7.15
C SER A 32 5.94 4.21 -8.48
N GLY A 33 4.60 4.09 -8.51
CA GLY A 33 3.80 4.27 -9.71
C GLY A 33 3.68 5.73 -10.16
N ALA A 34 3.14 5.92 -11.37
CA ALA A 34 3.00 7.25 -11.97
C ALA A 34 2.13 8.19 -11.11
N GLY A 35 2.74 9.26 -10.60
CA GLY A 35 2.10 10.24 -9.71
C GLY A 35 2.00 9.78 -8.25
N GLY A 36 2.94 8.96 -7.76
CA GLY A 36 2.93 8.46 -6.38
C GLY A 36 1.94 7.33 -6.15
N ARG A 37 1.62 6.58 -7.22
CA ARG A 37 0.61 5.52 -7.20
C ARG A 37 1.19 4.25 -6.58
N ILE A 38 0.55 3.68 -5.56
CA ILE A 38 0.99 2.42 -4.97
C ILE A 38 0.57 1.27 -5.89
N THR A 39 1.57 0.53 -6.37
CA THR A 39 1.35 -0.63 -7.23
C THR A 39 1.49 -1.93 -6.45
N LEU A 40 0.92 -3.01 -6.98
CA LEU A 40 1.08 -4.36 -6.43
C LEU A 40 2.57 -4.72 -6.17
N LYS A 41 3.48 -4.21 -7.02
CA LYS A 41 4.91 -4.43 -6.86
C LYS A 41 5.48 -3.77 -5.61
N ASP A 42 5.03 -2.55 -5.29
CA ASP A 42 5.46 -1.82 -4.09
C ASP A 42 4.97 -2.55 -2.84
N VAL A 43 3.70 -2.99 -2.83
CA VAL A 43 3.12 -3.78 -1.73
C VAL A 43 3.88 -5.08 -1.54
N ARG A 44 4.07 -5.86 -2.62
CA ARG A 44 4.87 -7.10 -2.57
C ARG A 44 6.28 -6.85 -2.05
N LYS A 45 6.90 -5.74 -2.44
CA LYS A 45 8.26 -5.40 -2.01
C LYS A 45 8.28 -5.05 -0.52
N ALA A 46 7.24 -4.38 -0.02
CA ALA A 46 7.05 -4.12 1.41
C ALA A 46 6.88 -5.42 2.21
N ILE A 47 6.09 -6.40 1.72
CA ILE A 47 5.96 -7.74 2.35
C ILE A 47 7.34 -8.38 2.48
N LYS A 48 8.11 -8.34 1.39
CA LYS A 48 9.41 -9.01 1.31
C LYS A 48 10.49 -8.34 2.16
N ASN A 49 10.25 -7.11 2.62
CA ASN A 49 11.21 -6.31 3.38
C ASN A 49 10.82 -6.10 4.84
N ARG A 50 9.81 -6.85 5.33
CA ARG A 50 9.50 -7.07 6.75
C ARG A 50 10.57 -7.95 7.40
#